data_AF-A0A815SXZ9-F1
#
_entry.id   AF-A0A815SXZ9-F1
#
_cell.length_a   1.000
_cell.length_b   1.000
_cell.length_c   1.000
_cell.angle_alpha   90.00
_cell.angle_beta   90.00
_cell.angle_gamma   90.00
#
_symmetry.space_group_name_H-M   'P 1'
#
loop_
_entity.id
_entity.type
_entity.pdbx_description
1 polymer ?
#
loop_
_entity_poly.entity_id
_entity_poly.type
_entity_poly.pdbx_seq_one_letter_code
_entity_poly.pdbx_strand_id
1 'polypeptide(L)'
;MIARTGDTFINREWIFEKPHRREDWVLSQESRNIVASASGVRSSGSRKVAREILEKTGQKVSYSTARRERQRQGLKPFHVILKPLKTVTHVEDREWLANFVTGWTEEDFLHMAASDEFYIYVIRKPNHQNDRIWAKSVEDTTDDERYCEMVQNAKCIGIFVMFTAKKLLWVLKGDGQSWNGAYFRDIILEKHVIPFLHNLVNVVDTDEVIFLPDKALCMKANATQHFLEDEGVNFWGNSIWPGNSPDMNPVENIGAIIKDRVEELMASEDRQERYNYDALKTNLEGVLEDVENDTDLFVDLLGSMRKRFDALAAVKGCHTNF
;
A
#
# COMPACT_ATOMS: atom_id res chain seq x y z
N MET A 1 -22.78 -9.22 91.34
CA MET A 1 -21.58 -8.48 91.80
C MET A 1 -20.36 -9.13 91.15
N ILE A 2 -20.04 -8.76 89.91
CA ILE A 2 -18.75 -9.07 89.27
C ILE A 2 -18.39 -7.85 88.43
N ALA A 3 -17.25 -7.25 88.77
CA ALA A 3 -16.69 -6.07 88.13
C ALA A 3 -15.76 -6.45 86.96
N ARG A 4 -15.61 -5.47 86.08
CA ARG A 4 -14.88 -5.43 84.81
C ARG A 4 -13.39 -5.79 84.91
N THR A 5 -12.88 -6.39 83.84
CA THR A 5 -11.61 -6.05 83.13
C THR A 5 -11.86 -6.51 81.68
N GLY A 6 -11.56 -5.82 80.59
CA GLY A 6 -10.71 -4.68 80.30
C GLY A 6 -10.23 -4.92 78.86
N ASP A 7 -10.88 -4.28 77.88
CA ASP A 7 -10.61 -4.44 76.45
C ASP A 7 -9.16 -4.12 76.07
N THR A 8 -8.56 -4.94 75.22
CA THR A 8 -7.44 -4.54 74.37
C THR A 8 -7.72 -4.97 72.93
N PHE A 9 -7.89 -3.96 72.09
CA PHE A 9 -8.00 -4.05 70.64
C PHE A 9 -6.73 -4.66 70.05
N ILE A 10 -6.85 -5.78 69.31
CA ILE A 10 -5.81 -6.24 68.39
C ILE A 10 -6.23 -5.88 66.97
N ASN A 11 -5.50 -4.90 66.43
CA ASN A 11 -5.57 -4.42 65.07
C ASN A 11 -5.13 -5.55 64.11
N ARG A 12 -6.03 -6.07 63.26
CA ARG A 12 -5.66 -7.02 62.19
C ARG A 12 -5.22 -6.21 60.97
N GLU A 13 -3.93 -5.95 60.85
CA GLU A 13 -3.32 -5.53 59.60
C GLU A 13 -3.42 -6.68 58.57
N TRP A 14 -4.13 -6.43 57.48
CA TRP A 14 -4.06 -7.26 56.29
C TRP A 14 -2.74 -6.96 55.58
N ILE A 15 -1.73 -7.81 55.82
CA ILE A 15 -0.49 -7.79 55.05
C ILE A 15 -0.80 -8.24 53.62
N PHE A 16 -1.01 -7.27 52.73
CA PHE A 16 -0.90 -7.50 51.29
C PHE A 16 0.58 -7.70 50.97
N GLU A 17 1.04 -8.94 50.88
CA GLU A 17 2.33 -9.26 50.29
C GLU A 17 2.40 -8.69 48.87
N LYS A 18 3.32 -7.76 48.65
CA LYS A 18 3.67 -7.28 47.31
C LYS A 18 4.22 -8.47 46.51
N PRO A 19 3.79 -8.70 45.26
CA PRO A 19 4.29 -9.82 44.48
C PRO A 19 5.80 -9.68 44.31
N HIS A 20 6.52 -10.75 44.63
CA HIS A 20 7.97 -10.87 44.49
C HIS A 20 8.43 -10.36 43.11
N ARG A 21 9.55 -9.61 43.10
CA ARG A 21 10.32 -9.34 41.87
C ARG A 21 10.56 -10.68 41.18
N ARG A 22 10.07 -10.83 39.94
CA ARG A 22 10.27 -12.02 39.13
C ARG A 22 11.77 -12.30 39.03
N GLU A 23 12.22 -13.41 39.59
CA GLU A 23 13.48 -14.04 39.20
C GLU A 23 13.51 -14.11 37.66
N ASP A 24 14.67 -13.80 37.08
CA ASP A 24 14.89 -13.93 35.65
C ASP A 24 14.65 -15.38 35.25
N TRP A 25 13.42 -15.68 34.85
CA TRP A 25 13.00 -17.01 34.45
C TRP A 25 13.77 -17.38 33.18
N VAL A 26 14.86 -18.11 33.37
CA VAL A 26 15.70 -18.60 32.29
C VAL A 26 14.98 -19.78 31.65
N LEU A 27 14.58 -19.63 30.38
CA LEU A 27 14.02 -20.74 29.61
C LEU A 27 15.02 -21.90 29.58
N SER A 28 14.52 -23.14 29.70
CA SER A 28 15.36 -24.32 29.50
C SER A 28 15.93 -24.31 28.08
N GLN A 29 17.05 -25.02 27.87
CA GLN A 29 17.65 -25.09 26.54
C GLN A 29 16.67 -25.66 25.50
N GLU A 30 15.85 -26.63 25.90
CA GLU A 30 14.81 -27.21 25.07
C GLU A 30 13.72 -26.19 24.71
N SER A 31 13.27 -25.39 25.67
CA SER A 31 12.32 -24.30 25.41
C SER A 31 12.90 -23.21 24.49
N ARG A 32 14.20 -22.90 24.60
CA ARG A 32 14.87 -21.98 23.67
C ARG A 32 14.93 -22.56 22.26
N ASN A 33 15.18 -23.87 22.13
CA ASN A 33 15.18 -24.55 20.84
C ASN A 33 13.80 -24.50 20.18
N ILE A 34 12.71 -24.63 20.95
CA ILE A 34 11.33 -24.47 20.45
C ILE A 34 11.09 -23.03 19.96
N VAL A 35 11.57 -22.02 20.69
CA VAL A 35 11.50 -20.62 20.25
C VAL A 35 12.26 -20.42 18.93
N ALA A 36 13.47 -20.98 18.82
CA ALA A 36 14.31 -20.88 17.65
C ALA A 36 13.69 -21.57 16.43
N SER A 37 13.20 -22.81 16.58
CA SER A 37 12.55 -23.55 15.49
C SER A 37 11.25 -22.90 14.99
N ALA A 38 10.60 -22.10 15.85
CA ALA A 38 9.42 -21.33 15.50
C ALA A 38 9.73 -20.01 14.76
N SER A 39 11.00 -19.68 14.53
CA SER A 39 11.45 -18.46 13.85
C SER A 39 11.37 -18.63 12.33
N GLY A 40 10.98 -17.57 11.62
CA GLY A 40 10.79 -17.62 10.16
C GLY A 40 9.55 -18.39 9.69
N VAL A 41 8.79 -18.99 10.61
CA VAL A 41 7.60 -19.78 10.29
C VAL A 41 6.32 -18.98 10.54
N ARG A 42 5.41 -18.97 9.55
CA ARG A 42 4.08 -18.35 9.69
C ARG A 42 3.26 -19.06 10.76
N SER A 43 2.32 -18.33 11.36
CA SER A 43 1.37 -18.87 12.35
C SER A 43 2.03 -19.42 13.64
N SER A 44 3.23 -18.96 13.96
CA SER A 44 3.99 -19.30 15.17
C SER A 44 4.13 -18.08 16.10
N GLY A 45 3.01 -17.46 16.45
CA GLY A 45 2.99 -16.33 17.39
C GLY A 45 3.42 -16.72 18.80
N SER A 46 3.92 -15.77 19.61
CA SER A 46 4.46 -16.04 20.96
C SER A 46 3.50 -16.79 21.89
N ARG A 47 2.17 -16.61 21.73
CA ARG A 47 1.16 -17.38 22.48
C ARG A 47 1.14 -18.86 22.10
N LYS A 48 1.28 -19.17 20.81
CA LYS A 48 1.34 -20.55 20.31
C LYS A 48 2.64 -21.22 20.75
N VAL A 49 3.76 -20.51 20.62
CA VAL A 49 5.07 -21.00 21.10
C VAL A 49 5.06 -21.25 22.61
N ALA A 50 4.45 -20.36 23.40
CA ALA A 50 4.31 -20.57 24.83
C ALA A 50 3.51 -21.84 25.18
N ARG A 51 2.48 -22.15 24.38
CA ARG A 51 1.69 -23.39 24.51
C ARG A 51 2.51 -24.62 24.11
N GLU A 52 3.24 -24.54 23.01
CA GLU A 52 4.10 -25.62 22.53
C GLU A 52 5.22 -25.96 23.52
N ILE A 53 5.79 -24.94 24.18
CA ILE A 53 6.75 -25.13 25.28
C ILE A 53 6.09 -25.90 26.42
N LEU A 54 4.88 -25.50 26.84
CA LEU A 54 4.15 -26.22 27.89
C LEU A 54 3.86 -27.67 27.50
N GLU A 55 3.40 -27.90 26.27
CA GLU A 55 3.06 -29.25 25.77
C GLU A 55 4.28 -30.16 25.68
N LYS A 56 5.43 -29.66 25.21
CA LYS A 56 6.64 -30.47 24.97
C LYS A 56 7.54 -30.64 26.18
N THR A 57 7.63 -29.61 27.03
CA THR A 57 8.60 -29.58 28.14
C THR A 57 7.93 -29.60 29.52
N GLY A 58 6.60 -29.46 29.58
CA GLY A 58 5.86 -29.23 30.83
C GLY A 58 6.10 -27.84 31.44
N GLN A 59 6.97 -27.01 30.84
CA GLN A 59 7.33 -25.71 31.38
C GLN A 59 6.23 -24.67 31.10
N LYS A 60 5.59 -24.15 32.15
CA LYS A 60 4.57 -23.10 32.01
C LYS A 60 5.22 -21.74 31.77
N VAL A 61 5.15 -21.25 30.54
CA VAL A 61 5.72 -19.96 30.14
C VAL A 61 4.65 -18.98 29.70
N SER A 62 4.85 -17.69 30.02
CA SER A 62 3.97 -16.64 29.54
C SER A 62 4.30 -16.27 28.08
N TYR A 63 3.31 -15.70 27.36
CA TYR A 63 3.56 -15.14 26.03
C TYR A 63 4.69 -14.08 26.05
N SER A 64 4.76 -13.29 27.13
CA SER A 64 5.78 -12.25 27.32
C SER A 64 7.17 -12.85 27.51
N THR A 65 7.29 -14.05 28.08
CA THR A 65 8.55 -14.77 28.21
C THR A 65 9.04 -15.25 26.85
N ALA A 66 8.18 -15.89 26.07
CA ALA A 66 8.50 -16.30 24.70
C ALA A 66 8.84 -15.10 23.78
N ARG A 67 8.14 -13.96 23.95
CA ARG A 67 8.45 -12.70 23.23
C ARG A 67 9.82 -12.13 23.63
N ARG A 68 10.14 -12.10 24.92
CA ARG A 68 11.44 -11.60 25.41
C ARG A 68 12.59 -12.46 24.93
N GLU A 69 12.42 -13.78 24.89
CA GLU A 69 13.44 -14.67 24.34
C GLU A 69 13.69 -14.41 22.85
N ARG A 70 12.64 -14.21 22.06
CA ARG A 70 12.79 -13.80 20.65
C ARG A 70 13.58 -12.50 20.51
N GLN A 71 13.28 -11.50 21.35
CA GLN A 71 14.01 -10.24 21.35
C GLN A 71 15.48 -10.41 21.75
N ARG A 72 15.79 -11.29 22.73
CA ARG A 72 17.17 -11.64 23.10
C ARG A 72 17.94 -12.29 21.94
N GLN A 73 17.26 -13.05 21.09
CA GLN A 73 17.82 -13.66 19.88
C GLN A 73 17.87 -12.68 18.69
N GLY A 74 17.52 -11.40 18.88
CA GLY A 74 17.51 -10.39 17.82
C GLY A 74 16.33 -10.48 16.85
N LEU A 75 15.34 -11.34 17.12
CA LEU A 75 14.19 -11.56 16.25
C LEU A 75 13.18 -10.41 16.38
N LYS A 76 12.69 -9.94 15.24
CA LYS A 76 11.66 -8.90 15.13
C LYS A 76 10.37 -9.49 14.57
N PRO A 77 9.19 -9.01 15.00
CA PRO A 77 7.94 -9.40 14.36
C PRO A 77 7.84 -8.75 12.97
N PHE A 78 7.42 -9.53 11.97
CA PHE A 78 7.11 -9.05 10.63
C PHE A 78 5.65 -9.37 10.30
N HIS A 79 5.00 -8.48 9.55
CA HIS A 79 3.65 -8.71 9.03
C HIS A 79 3.72 -9.50 7.72
N VAL A 80 2.71 -10.33 7.47
CA VAL A 80 2.56 -10.98 6.16
C VAL A 80 2.10 -9.93 5.16
N ILE A 81 2.87 -9.74 4.10
CA ILE A 81 2.49 -8.87 2.99
C ILE A 81 1.57 -9.69 2.07
N LEU A 82 0.35 -9.20 1.85
CA LEU A 82 -0.58 -9.78 0.89
C LEU A 82 -0.16 -9.34 -0.51
N LYS A 83 0.06 -10.30 -1.41
CA LYS A 83 0.33 -10.02 -2.82
C LYS A 83 -0.65 -10.83 -3.69
N PRO A 84 -1.07 -10.33 -4.86
CA PRO A 84 -1.95 -11.06 -5.76
C PRO A 84 -1.34 -12.42 -6.14
N LEU A 85 -2.14 -13.48 -6.19
CA LEU A 85 -1.64 -14.77 -6.65
C LEU A 85 -1.24 -14.66 -8.13
N LYS A 86 0.01 -14.98 -8.45
CA LYS A 86 0.48 -15.06 -9.83
C LYS A 86 0.27 -16.48 -10.37
N THR A 87 -0.32 -16.57 -11.56
CA THR A 87 -0.34 -17.81 -12.34
C THR A 87 1.04 -18.06 -12.94
N VAL A 88 1.29 -19.27 -13.41
CA VAL A 88 2.54 -19.61 -14.12
C VAL A 88 2.75 -18.66 -15.31
N THR A 89 1.71 -18.46 -16.12
CA THR A 89 1.75 -17.54 -17.26
C THR A 89 2.09 -16.10 -16.86
N HIS A 90 1.53 -15.58 -15.77
CA HIS A 90 1.90 -14.23 -15.32
C HIS A 90 3.38 -14.12 -14.92
N VAL A 91 3.97 -15.17 -14.36
CA VAL A 91 5.40 -15.18 -14.02
C VAL A 91 6.25 -15.23 -15.30
N GLU A 92 5.88 -16.09 -16.25
CA GLU A 92 6.56 -16.22 -17.54
C GLU A 92 6.50 -14.92 -18.37
N ASP A 93 5.33 -14.28 -18.47
CA ASP A 93 5.18 -13.00 -19.19
C ASP A 93 6.04 -11.89 -18.56
N ARG A 94 6.14 -11.88 -17.23
CA ARG A 94 6.97 -10.92 -16.49
C ARG A 94 8.46 -11.18 -16.68
N GLU A 95 8.88 -12.44 -16.65
CA GLU A 95 10.27 -12.81 -16.94
C GLU A 95 10.63 -12.49 -18.40
N TRP A 96 9.72 -12.76 -19.34
CA TRP A 96 9.88 -12.36 -20.73
C TRP A 96 10.05 -10.84 -20.86
N LEU A 97 9.20 -10.04 -20.20
CA LEU A 97 9.33 -8.58 -20.25
C LEU A 97 10.67 -8.10 -19.69
N ALA A 98 11.14 -8.66 -18.57
CA ALA A 98 12.45 -8.32 -18.01
C ALA A 98 13.58 -8.58 -19.02
N ASN A 99 13.50 -9.69 -19.76
CA ASN A 99 14.44 -10.02 -20.82
C ASN A 99 14.30 -9.07 -22.03
N PHE A 100 13.07 -8.75 -22.42
CA PHE A 100 12.76 -7.83 -23.54
C PHE A 100 13.40 -6.45 -23.33
N VAL A 101 13.37 -5.93 -22.11
CA VAL A 101 13.95 -4.61 -21.77
C VAL A 101 15.38 -4.69 -21.23
N THR A 102 16.07 -5.82 -21.34
CA THR A 102 17.43 -5.96 -20.77
C THR A 102 18.44 -4.98 -21.39
N GLY A 103 18.28 -4.64 -22.67
CA GLY A 103 19.12 -3.65 -23.35
C GLY A 103 18.75 -2.19 -23.09
N TRP A 104 17.62 -1.93 -22.40
CA TRP A 104 17.13 -0.57 -22.19
C TRP A 104 17.88 0.13 -21.06
N THR A 105 18.19 1.39 -21.29
CA THR A 105 18.81 2.35 -20.38
C THR A 105 17.75 3.18 -19.66
N GLU A 106 18.18 3.99 -18.67
CA GLU A 106 17.27 4.94 -18.03
C GLU A 106 16.70 5.97 -19.02
N GLU A 107 17.49 6.38 -20.02
CA GLU A 107 17.09 7.32 -21.08
C GLU A 107 15.96 6.75 -21.97
N ASP A 108 16.02 5.45 -22.29
CA ASP A 108 14.94 4.78 -23.03
C ASP A 108 13.61 4.86 -22.25
N PHE A 109 13.65 4.70 -20.92
CA PHE A 109 12.46 4.79 -20.08
C PHE A 109 11.89 6.21 -19.95
N LEU A 110 12.68 7.27 -20.20
CA LEU A 110 12.17 8.64 -20.20
C LEU A 110 11.19 8.93 -21.34
N HIS A 111 11.18 8.08 -22.37
CA HIS A 111 10.23 8.15 -23.47
C HIS A 111 8.89 7.46 -23.14
N MET A 112 8.71 6.91 -21.94
CA MET A 112 7.45 6.27 -21.58
C MET A 112 6.37 7.27 -21.13
N ALA A 113 5.13 6.94 -21.47
CA ALA A 113 3.92 7.59 -20.96
C ALA A 113 3.12 6.57 -20.12
N ALA A 114 3.42 6.48 -18.83
CA ALA A 114 2.84 5.50 -17.91
C ALA A 114 1.48 5.96 -17.39
N SER A 115 0.47 5.07 -17.42
CA SER A 115 -0.91 5.40 -17.08
C SER A 115 -1.64 4.35 -16.25
N ASP A 116 -2.67 4.79 -15.51
CA ASP A 116 -3.61 3.93 -14.76
C ASP A 116 -4.87 4.72 -14.34
N GLU A 117 -5.88 4.00 -13.85
CA GLU A 117 -7.08 4.57 -13.21
C GLU A 117 -7.04 4.45 -11.69
N PHE A 118 -7.38 5.54 -11.00
CA PHE A 118 -7.50 5.57 -9.55
C PHE A 118 -8.89 5.99 -9.10
N TYR A 119 -9.21 5.62 -7.87
CA TYR A 119 -10.41 6.07 -7.17
C TYR A 119 -10.02 6.77 -5.88
N ILE A 120 -10.47 8.02 -5.75
CA ILE A 120 -10.25 8.85 -4.56
C ILE A 120 -11.57 8.89 -3.79
N TYR A 121 -11.58 8.37 -2.57
CA TYR A 121 -12.80 8.19 -1.78
C TYR A 121 -13.00 9.33 -0.79
N VAL A 122 -14.23 9.82 -0.67
CA VAL A 122 -14.63 10.82 0.35
C VAL A 122 -14.40 10.28 1.76
N ILE A 123 -14.71 9.01 1.98
CA ILE A 123 -14.41 8.30 3.22
C ILE A 123 -13.48 7.15 2.87
N ARG A 124 -12.20 7.29 3.20
CA ARG A 124 -11.24 6.19 3.03
C ARG A 124 -11.37 5.17 4.15
N LYS A 125 -10.87 3.96 3.90
CA LYS A 125 -10.73 2.96 4.95
C LYS A 125 -9.52 3.29 5.83
N PRO A 126 -9.63 3.17 7.16
CA PRO A 126 -8.48 3.30 8.04
C PRO A 126 -7.37 2.31 7.71
N ASN A 127 -6.15 2.80 7.61
CA ASN A 127 -4.93 2.04 7.58
C ASN A 127 -4.46 1.81 9.02
N HIS A 128 -4.78 0.65 9.59
CA HIS A 128 -4.48 0.32 10.99
C HIS A 128 -2.99 0.35 11.36
N GLN A 129 -2.08 0.47 10.39
CA GLN A 129 -0.65 0.65 10.65
C GLN A 129 -0.30 2.12 10.87
N ASN A 130 -0.82 3.00 10.03
CA ASN A 130 -0.50 4.43 10.03
C ASN A 130 -1.45 5.22 10.94
N ASP A 131 -2.73 4.83 10.98
CA ASP A 131 -3.78 5.47 11.78
C ASP A 131 -3.76 4.95 13.22
N ARG A 132 -2.65 5.23 13.92
CA ARG A 132 -2.44 4.81 15.31
C ARG A 132 -2.52 5.99 16.24
N ILE A 133 -3.41 5.88 17.21
CA ILE A 133 -3.52 6.84 18.31
C ILE A 133 -2.60 6.40 19.44
N TRP A 134 -1.71 7.31 19.85
CA TRP A 134 -0.86 7.13 21.02
C TRP A 134 -1.43 7.92 22.19
N ALA A 135 -2.07 7.23 23.13
CA ALA A 135 -2.67 7.82 24.32
C ALA A 135 -2.29 7.03 25.59
N LYS A 136 -2.30 7.68 26.76
CA LYS A 136 -2.01 7.02 28.05
C LYS A 136 -3.18 6.12 28.47
N SER A 137 -4.39 6.54 28.15
CA SER A 137 -5.64 5.80 28.31
C SER A 137 -6.58 6.13 27.16
N VAL A 138 -7.62 5.34 26.99
CA VAL A 138 -8.60 5.56 25.90
C VAL A 138 -9.42 6.83 26.18
N GLU A 139 -9.56 7.17 27.44
CA GLU A 139 -10.23 8.37 27.94
C GLU A 139 -9.46 9.67 27.63
N ASP A 140 -8.16 9.57 27.30
CA ASP A 140 -7.33 10.70 26.87
C ASP A 140 -7.47 11.02 25.37
N THR A 141 -8.37 10.33 24.66
CA THR A 141 -8.62 10.51 23.22
C THR A 141 -10.02 11.07 23.01
N THR A 142 -10.19 11.97 22.05
CA THR A 142 -11.52 12.46 21.65
C THR A 142 -12.27 11.37 20.88
N ASP A 143 -13.61 11.38 20.94
CA ASP A 143 -14.41 10.43 20.16
C ASP A 143 -14.17 10.58 18.64
N ASP A 144 -13.89 11.80 18.18
CA ASP A 144 -13.59 12.10 16.78
C ASP A 144 -12.28 11.46 16.28
N GLU A 145 -11.27 11.32 17.14
CA GLU A 145 -10.03 10.60 16.81
C GLU A 145 -10.22 9.09 16.98
N ARG A 146 -11.01 8.68 17.98
CA ARG A 146 -11.20 7.26 18.33
C ARG A 146 -12.07 6.50 17.33
N TYR A 147 -13.08 7.15 16.78
CA TYR A 147 -14.09 6.51 15.93
C TYR A 147 -14.08 7.10 14.51
N CYS A 148 -13.95 6.22 13.52
CA CYS A 148 -14.12 6.57 12.11
C CYS A 148 -15.49 6.07 11.64
N GLU A 149 -16.36 6.97 11.20
CA GLU A 149 -17.65 6.61 10.62
C GLU A 149 -17.45 6.05 9.21
N MET A 150 -17.91 4.83 8.99
CA MET A 150 -17.73 4.11 7.73
C MET A 150 -19.08 3.92 7.02
N VAL A 151 -19.09 4.11 5.71
CA VAL A 151 -20.22 3.76 4.85
C VAL A 151 -19.82 2.63 3.90
N GLN A 152 -20.74 1.73 3.59
CA GLN A 152 -20.45 0.57 2.75
C GLN A 152 -20.06 0.97 1.31
N ASN A 153 -20.69 2.02 0.78
CA ASN A 153 -20.47 2.55 -0.57
C ASN A 153 -20.08 4.03 -0.49
N ALA A 154 -18.88 4.32 0.00
CA ALA A 154 -18.38 5.68 0.03
C ALA A 154 -18.33 6.27 -1.39
N LYS A 155 -18.79 7.52 -1.53
CA LYS A 155 -18.64 8.26 -2.78
C LYS A 155 -17.15 8.38 -3.11
N CYS A 156 -16.84 8.33 -4.40
CA CYS A 156 -15.48 8.48 -4.89
C CYS A 156 -15.47 9.22 -6.22
N ILE A 157 -14.33 9.83 -6.51
CA ILE A 157 -14.01 10.41 -7.80
C ILE A 157 -13.06 9.43 -8.49
N GLY A 158 -13.47 8.96 -9.68
CA GLY A 158 -12.58 8.19 -10.54
C GLY A 158 -11.69 9.14 -11.32
N ILE A 159 -10.40 8.84 -11.43
CA ILE A 159 -9.44 9.62 -12.21
C ILE A 159 -8.65 8.69 -13.13
N PHE A 160 -8.44 9.12 -14.36
CA PHE A 160 -7.41 8.55 -15.22
C PHE A 160 -6.17 9.44 -15.11
N VAL A 161 -5.01 8.84 -14.92
CA VAL A 161 -3.73 9.55 -14.80
C VAL A 161 -2.76 8.94 -15.79
N MET A 162 -2.02 9.78 -16.51
CA MET A 162 -0.88 9.39 -17.33
C MET A 162 0.23 10.41 -17.14
N PHE A 163 1.49 10.00 -17.07
CA PHE A 163 2.59 10.96 -17.01
C PHE A 163 3.75 10.54 -17.90
N THR A 164 4.49 11.55 -18.34
CA THR A 164 5.74 11.43 -19.09
C THR A 164 6.85 12.11 -18.31
N ALA A 165 8.09 12.06 -18.79
CA ALA A 165 9.19 12.85 -18.21
C ALA A 165 8.94 14.37 -18.18
N LYS A 166 7.97 14.88 -18.96
CA LYS A 166 7.69 16.33 -19.06
C LYS A 166 6.42 16.77 -18.36
N LYS A 167 5.38 15.94 -18.31
CA LYS A 167 4.05 16.41 -17.89
C LYS A 167 3.12 15.29 -17.43
N LEU A 168 2.25 15.61 -16.48
CA LEU A 168 1.09 14.81 -16.10
C LEU A 168 -0.13 15.17 -16.95
N LEU A 169 -0.86 14.17 -17.40
CA LEU A 169 -2.23 14.23 -17.87
C LEU A 169 -3.14 13.63 -16.79
N TRP A 170 -4.23 14.30 -16.48
CA TRP A 170 -5.27 13.78 -15.62
C TRP A 170 -6.65 14.06 -16.20
N VAL A 171 -7.58 13.11 -16.03
CA VAL A 171 -8.97 13.24 -16.48
C VAL A 171 -9.89 12.73 -15.38
N LEU A 172 -10.72 13.62 -14.83
CA LEU A 172 -11.77 13.21 -13.89
C LEU A 172 -12.88 12.49 -14.66
N LYS A 173 -13.31 11.36 -14.11
CA LYS A 173 -14.40 10.58 -14.65
C LYS A 173 -15.71 11.37 -14.58
N GLY A 174 -16.42 11.45 -15.70
CA GLY A 174 -17.71 12.15 -15.76
C GLY A 174 -18.78 11.52 -14.87
N ASP A 175 -19.68 12.35 -14.35
CA ASP A 175 -20.77 11.91 -13.48
C ASP A 175 -21.66 10.86 -14.16
N GLY A 176 -21.99 9.79 -13.43
CA GLY A 176 -22.81 8.69 -13.93
C GLY A 176 -22.14 7.80 -14.99
N GLN A 177 -20.91 8.09 -15.41
CA GLN A 177 -20.19 7.30 -16.39
C GLN A 177 -19.62 6.03 -15.77
N SER A 178 -19.29 5.06 -16.64
CA SER A 178 -18.52 3.86 -16.30
C SER A 178 -17.27 3.83 -17.15
N TRP A 179 -16.17 3.25 -16.63
CA TRP A 179 -14.96 2.96 -17.41
C TRP A 179 -15.19 1.80 -18.38
N ASN A 180 -16.20 1.93 -19.24
CA ASN A 180 -16.47 0.98 -20.29
C ASN A 180 -15.57 1.28 -21.50
N GLY A 181 -15.47 0.32 -22.43
CA GLY A 181 -14.59 0.47 -23.58
C GLY A 181 -14.92 1.65 -24.50
N ALA A 182 -16.18 2.09 -24.58
CA ALA A 182 -16.56 3.24 -25.40
C ALA A 182 -16.11 4.54 -24.75
N TYR A 183 -16.44 4.76 -23.46
CA TYR A 183 -15.96 5.93 -22.71
C TYR A 183 -14.43 6.02 -22.74
N PHE A 184 -13.76 4.88 -22.61
CA PHE A 184 -12.29 4.85 -22.65
C PHE A 184 -11.74 5.26 -24.02
N ARG A 185 -12.27 4.72 -25.13
CA ARG A 185 -11.80 5.12 -26.46
C ARG A 185 -12.19 6.56 -26.80
N ASP A 186 -13.47 6.90 -26.68
CA ASP A 186 -14.04 8.14 -27.22
C ASP A 186 -13.70 9.36 -26.35
N ILE A 187 -13.45 9.16 -25.05
CA ILE A 187 -13.13 10.25 -24.12
C ILE A 187 -11.66 10.18 -23.72
N ILE A 188 -11.20 9.08 -23.12
CA ILE A 188 -9.85 9.03 -22.58
C ILE A 188 -8.80 9.01 -23.68
N LEU A 189 -8.94 8.12 -24.67
CA LEU A 189 -7.94 7.99 -25.72
C LEU A 189 -8.04 9.12 -26.75
N GLU A 190 -9.17 9.22 -27.44
CA GLU A 190 -9.37 10.12 -28.58
C GLU A 190 -9.23 11.60 -28.18
N LYS A 191 -9.82 12.02 -27.06
CA LYS A 191 -9.86 13.44 -26.68
C LYS A 191 -8.69 13.89 -25.81
N HIS A 192 -8.04 12.98 -25.10
CA HIS A 192 -7.03 13.33 -24.10
C HIS A 192 -5.67 12.69 -24.38
N VAL A 193 -5.56 11.35 -24.36
CA VAL A 193 -4.25 10.68 -24.47
C VAL A 193 -3.60 10.89 -25.83
N ILE A 194 -4.30 10.64 -26.94
CA ILE A 194 -3.69 10.73 -28.28
C ILE A 194 -3.21 12.16 -28.59
N PRO A 195 -4.04 13.22 -28.40
CA PRO A 195 -3.56 14.60 -28.59
C PRO A 195 -2.41 14.97 -27.65
N PHE A 196 -2.39 14.42 -26.44
CA PHE A 196 -1.31 14.66 -25.48
C PHE A 196 0.02 14.06 -25.95
N LEU A 197 0.01 12.83 -26.45
CA LEU A 197 1.20 12.12 -26.92
C LEU A 197 1.78 12.72 -28.21
N HIS A 198 0.94 13.28 -29.09
CA HIS A 198 1.38 13.94 -30.32
C HIS A 198 1.85 15.40 -30.13
N ASN A 199 2.05 15.84 -28.88
CA ASN A 199 2.48 17.20 -28.57
C ASN A 199 3.87 17.22 -27.92
N LEU A 200 4.86 17.78 -28.61
CA LEU A 200 6.27 17.89 -28.19
C LEU A 200 6.49 18.67 -26.87
N VAL A 201 5.51 19.45 -26.41
CA VAL A 201 5.55 20.08 -25.08
C VAL A 201 5.38 19.04 -23.97
N ASN A 202 4.60 17.99 -24.24
CA ASN A 202 4.19 16.99 -23.26
C ASN A 202 5.07 15.74 -23.25
N VAL A 203 5.84 15.47 -24.30
CA VAL A 203 6.67 14.25 -24.45
C VAL A 203 8.10 14.62 -24.83
N VAL A 204 9.07 13.75 -24.53
CA VAL A 204 10.48 13.98 -24.93
C VAL A 204 10.60 14.08 -26.44
N ASP A 205 10.09 13.07 -27.14
CA ASP A 205 9.99 12.97 -28.60
C ASP A 205 8.65 12.31 -28.97
N THR A 206 7.92 12.86 -29.94
CA THR A 206 6.62 12.33 -30.38
C THR A 206 6.74 11.04 -31.18
N ASP A 207 7.87 10.80 -31.82
CA ASP A 207 8.10 9.60 -32.64
C ASP A 207 8.61 8.44 -31.78
N GLU A 208 9.22 8.73 -30.63
CA GLU A 208 9.78 7.72 -29.72
C GLU A 208 8.92 7.47 -28.47
N VAL A 209 7.91 8.30 -28.18
CA VAL A 209 7.08 8.13 -26.98
C VAL A 209 6.33 6.80 -27.00
N ILE A 210 6.36 6.07 -25.90
CA ILE A 210 5.69 4.77 -25.75
C ILE A 210 4.60 4.86 -24.69
N PHE A 211 3.36 4.73 -25.11
CA PHE A 211 2.22 4.66 -24.21
C PHE A 211 2.20 3.32 -23.46
N LEU A 212 2.11 3.40 -22.13
CA LEU A 212 2.05 2.27 -21.23
C LEU A 212 0.71 2.26 -20.47
N PRO A 213 -0.28 1.50 -20.97
CA PRO A 213 -1.54 1.28 -20.27
C PRO A 213 -1.49 0.08 -19.31
N ASP A 214 -2.38 0.07 -18.30
CA ASP A 214 -2.70 -1.17 -17.60
C ASP A 214 -3.50 -2.12 -18.52
N LYS A 215 -3.43 -3.43 -18.25
CA LYS A 215 -4.11 -4.49 -19.01
C LYS A 215 -5.59 -4.63 -18.63
N ALA A 216 -6.24 -3.53 -18.29
CA ALA A 216 -7.67 -3.45 -18.00
C ALA A 216 -8.50 -3.94 -19.20
N LEU A 217 -9.73 -4.39 -18.96
CA LEU A 217 -10.58 -4.97 -20.03
C LEU A 217 -10.85 -4.00 -21.19
N CYS A 218 -10.95 -2.70 -20.91
CA CYS A 218 -11.09 -1.66 -21.95
C CYS A 218 -9.86 -1.60 -22.86
N MET A 219 -8.65 -1.72 -22.30
CA MET A 219 -7.38 -1.69 -23.02
C MET A 219 -7.08 -2.99 -23.75
N LYS A 220 -7.44 -4.11 -23.15
CA LYS A 220 -7.23 -5.44 -23.72
C LYS A 220 -8.06 -5.69 -24.98
N ALA A 221 -9.19 -4.99 -25.16
CA ALA A 221 -10.06 -5.18 -26.30
C ALA A 221 -9.34 -4.89 -27.63
N ASN A 222 -9.46 -5.80 -28.61
CA ASN A 222 -8.84 -5.63 -29.93
C ASN A 222 -9.24 -4.32 -30.61
N ALA A 223 -10.50 -3.88 -30.43
CA ALA A 223 -10.96 -2.60 -30.96
C ALA A 223 -10.17 -1.40 -30.41
N THR A 224 -9.70 -1.48 -29.16
CA THR A 224 -8.88 -0.42 -28.55
C THR A 224 -7.43 -0.52 -29.02
N GLN A 225 -6.88 -1.73 -29.16
CA GLN A 225 -5.53 -1.94 -29.69
C GLN A 225 -5.42 -1.43 -31.13
N HIS A 226 -6.34 -1.84 -32.02
CA HIS A 226 -6.37 -1.36 -33.40
C HIS A 226 -6.59 0.16 -33.49
N PHE A 227 -7.44 0.72 -32.61
CA PHE A 227 -7.65 2.17 -32.59
C PHE A 227 -6.35 2.94 -32.29
N LEU A 228 -5.55 2.49 -31.33
CA LEU A 228 -4.24 3.09 -31.06
C LEU A 228 -3.25 2.92 -32.22
N GLU A 229 -3.26 1.76 -32.87
CA GLU A 229 -2.43 1.49 -34.05
C GLU A 229 -2.82 2.39 -35.25
N ASP A 230 -4.12 2.52 -35.52
CA ASP A 230 -4.67 3.34 -36.61
C ASP A 230 -4.37 4.84 -36.41
N GLU A 231 -4.32 5.28 -35.14
CA GLU A 231 -3.95 6.64 -34.76
C GLU A 231 -2.43 6.86 -34.67
N GLY A 232 -1.61 5.83 -35.00
CA GLY A 232 -0.16 5.95 -35.04
C GLY A 232 0.53 6.01 -33.68
N VAL A 233 -0.13 5.57 -32.62
CA VAL A 233 0.44 5.55 -31.26
C VAL A 233 1.38 4.37 -31.09
N ASN A 234 2.62 4.62 -30.65
CA ASN A 234 3.51 3.58 -30.16
C ASN A 234 3.10 3.21 -28.72
N PHE A 235 2.80 1.94 -28.46
CA PHE A 235 2.36 1.50 -27.13
C PHE A 235 2.76 0.07 -26.79
N TRP A 236 2.85 -0.23 -25.49
CA TRP A 236 3.02 -1.59 -25.00
C TRP A 236 1.67 -2.28 -24.88
N GLY A 237 1.27 -2.94 -25.96
CA GLY A 237 0.02 -3.66 -26.06
C GLY A 237 -0.01 -5.01 -25.32
N ASN A 238 -1.04 -5.79 -25.65
CA ASN A 238 -1.33 -7.06 -24.98
C ASN A 238 -0.19 -8.10 -24.99
N SER A 239 0.73 -8.01 -25.95
CA SER A 239 1.86 -8.90 -26.12
C SER A 239 3.10 -8.52 -25.31
N ILE A 240 3.19 -7.26 -24.84
CA ILE A 240 4.38 -6.75 -24.15
C ILE A 240 4.12 -6.59 -22.66
N TRP A 241 3.06 -5.90 -22.26
CA TRP A 241 2.80 -5.64 -20.85
C TRP A 241 2.04 -6.79 -20.16
N PRO A 242 2.59 -7.36 -19.07
CA PRO A 242 1.93 -8.42 -18.31
C PRO A 242 0.91 -7.82 -17.33
N GLY A 243 -0.31 -8.39 -17.33
CA GLY A 243 -1.34 -7.99 -16.37
C GLY A 243 -0.93 -8.27 -14.91
N ASN A 244 -1.60 -7.63 -13.95
CA ASN A 244 -1.33 -7.78 -12.51
C ASN A 244 0.13 -7.48 -12.13
N SER A 245 0.67 -6.38 -12.66
CA SER A 245 2.05 -5.96 -12.42
C SER A 245 2.19 -4.51 -11.93
N PRO A 246 1.45 -4.10 -10.89
CA PRO A 246 1.51 -2.73 -10.37
C PRO A 246 2.91 -2.35 -9.86
N ASP A 247 3.69 -3.34 -9.38
CA ASP A 247 5.06 -3.13 -8.91
C ASP A 247 6.02 -2.60 -10.01
N MET A 248 5.65 -2.77 -11.28
CA MET A 248 6.43 -2.29 -12.42
C MET A 248 5.92 -0.96 -12.98
N ASN A 249 4.68 -0.57 -12.71
CA ASN A 249 4.10 0.63 -13.27
C ASN A 249 4.42 1.84 -12.36
N PRO A 250 5.25 2.80 -12.78
CA PRO A 250 5.60 3.92 -11.90
C PRO A 250 4.44 4.88 -11.63
N VAL A 251 3.35 4.82 -12.41
CA VAL A 251 2.16 5.66 -12.16
C VAL A 251 1.46 5.31 -10.85
N GLU A 252 1.65 4.10 -10.33
CA GLU A 252 1.15 3.69 -9.00
C GLU A 252 1.75 4.57 -7.89
N ASN A 253 3.00 5.02 -8.06
CA ASN A 253 3.63 5.96 -7.14
C ASN A 253 3.02 7.35 -7.24
N ILE A 254 2.71 7.83 -8.45
CA ILE A 254 1.97 9.08 -8.66
C ILE A 254 0.59 8.99 -8.00
N GLY A 255 -0.13 7.89 -8.22
CA GLY A 255 -1.43 7.64 -7.61
C GLY A 255 -1.36 7.61 -6.08
N ALA A 256 -0.31 7.04 -5.50
CA ALA A 256 -0.07 7.08 -4.05
C ALA A 256 0.18 8.51 -3.56
N ILE A 257 1.06 9.27 -4.22
CA ILE A 257 1.36 10.67 -3.87
C ILE A 257 0.10 11.54 -3.92
N ILE A 258 -0.71 11.41 -4.97
CA ILE A 258 -1.98 12.16 -5.11
C ILE A 258 -2.93 11.81 -3.95
N LYS A 259 -3.10 10.52 -3.65
CA LYS A 259 -3.96 10.06 -2.54
C LYS A 259 -3.49 10.62 -1.20
N ASP A 260 -2.20 10.53 -0.92
CA ASP A 260 -1.61 10.98 0.35
C ASP A 260 -1.76 12.50 0.51
N ARG A 261 -1.46 13.30 -0.52
CA ARG A 261 -1.62 14.77 -0.47
C ARG A 261 -3.08 15.19 -0.31
N VAL A 262 -4.01 14.57 -1.05
CA VAL A 262 -5.44 14.86 -0.92
C VAL A 262 -5.93 14.47 0.47
N GLU A 263 -5.47 13.35 1.01
CA GLU A 263 -5.81 12.93 2.36
C GLU A 263 -5.35 13.93 3.41
N GLU A 264 -4.11 14.42 3.31
CA GLU A 264 -3.59 15.46 4.22
C GLU A 264 -4.44 16.73 4.19
N LEU A 265 -4.84 17.19 3.00
CA LEU A 265 -5.74 18.33 2.84
C LEU A 265 -7.11 18.06 3.48
N MET A 266 -7.74 16.93 3.16
CA MET A 266 -9.05 16.57 3.72
C MET A 266 -9.02 16.39 5.25
N ALA A 267 -7.89 15.93 5.80
CA ALA A 267 -7.70 15.84 7.25
C ALA A 267 -7.58 17.23 7.91
N SER A 268 -7.10 18.23 7.18
CA SER A 268 -7.02 19.63 7.65
C SER A 268 -8.34 20.39 7.53
N GLU A 269 -9.28 19.89 6.73
CA GLU A 269 -10.61 20.47 6.59
C GLU A 269 -11.45 20.40 7.88
N ASP A 270 -12.36 21.36 8.00
CA ASP A 270 -13.41 21.34 9.02
C ASP A 270 -14.29 20.09 8.87
N ARG A 271 -14.89 19.65 9.98
CA ARG A 271 -15.64 18.38 10.05
C ARG A 271 -16.73 18.24 8.97
N GLN A 272 -17.40 19.33 8.60
CA GLN A 272 -18.43 19.30 7.56
C GLN A 272 -17.84 19.08 6.17
N GLU A 273 -16.68 19.67 5.88
CA GLU A 273 -16.02 19.59 4.57
C GLU A 273 -15.18 18.33 4.40
N ARG A 274 -14.67 17.75 5.50
CA ARG A 274 -13.91 16.49 5.52
C ARG A 274 -14.61 15.32 4.81
N TYR A 275 -15.94 15.34 4.77
CA TYR A 275 -16.76 14.30 4.14
C TYR A 275 -17.60 14.85 2.98
N ASN A 276 -17.25 16.02 2.45
CA ASN A 276 -17.91 16.64 1.33
C ASN A 276 -17.27 16.20 0.00
N TYR A 277 -18.10 15.86 -0.98
CA TYR A 277 -17.67 15.49 -2.33
C TYR A 277 -17.08 16.68 -3.10
N ASP A 278 -17.64 17.87 -2.92
CA ASP A 278 -17.18 19.07 -3.62
C ASP A 278 -15.85 19.58 -3.05
N ALA A 279 -15.66 19.47 -1.72
CA ALA A 279 -14.37 19.73 -1.09
C ALA A 279 -13.31 18.72 -1.56
N LEU A 280 -13.65 17.42 -1.59
CA LEU A 280 -12.77 16.39 -2.15
C LEU A 280 -12.36 16.71 -3.57
N LYS A 281 -13.32 17.10 -4.42
CA LYS A 281 -13.06 17.45 -5.81
C LYS A 281 -12.12 18.65 -5.92
N THR A 282 -12.40 19.71 -5.18
CA THR A 282 -11.59 20.94 -5.18
C THR A 282 -10.16 20.66 -4.73
N ASN A 283 -9.98 19.92 -3.63
CA ASN A 283 -8.66 19.57 -3.11
C ASN A 283 -7.91 18.62 -4.05
N LEU A 284 -8.62 17.69 -4.70
CA LEU A 284 -8.04 16.82 -5.72
C LEU A 284 -7.58 17.59 -6.95
N GLU A 285 -8.39 18.51 -7.48
CA GLU A 285 -8.01 19.37 -8.61
C GLU A 285 -6.77 20.20 -8.27
N GLY A 286 -6.71 20.82 -7.08
CA GLY A 286 -5.53 21.56 -6.64
C GLY A 286 -4.26 20.69 -6.54
N VAL A 287 -4.36 19.49 -5.97
CA VAL A 287 -3.22 18.55 -5.92
C VAL A 287 -2.77 18.12 -7.31
N LEU A 288 -3.70 17.89 -8.23
CA LEU A 288 -3.39 17.51 -9.60
C LEU A 288 -2.67 18.64 -10.34
N GLU A 289 -3.13 19.88 -10.20
CA GLU A 289 -2.48 21.08 -10.75
C GLU A 289 -1.06 21.27 -10.19
N ASP A 290 -0.87 21.07 -8.89
CA ASP A 290 0.43 21.18 -8.22
C ASP A 290 1.43 20.11 -8.70
N VAL A 291 0.96 18.88 -8.94
CA VAL A 291 1.81 17.78 -9.41
C VAL A 291 2.05 17.88 -10.92
N GLU A 292 1.20 18.59 -11.68
CA GLU A 292 1.13 18.50 -13.14
C GLU A 292 2.47 18.68 -13.87
N ASN A 293 3.35 19.52 -13.30
CA ASN A 293 4.62 19.92 -13.88
C ASN A 293 5.83 19.54 -13.00
N ASP A 294 5.70 18.57 -12.08
CA ASP A 294 6.80 18.08 -11.24
C ASP A 294 7.74 17.16 -12.04
N THR A 295 8.52 17.75 -12.95
CA THR A 295 9.37 17.00 -13.90
C THR A 295 10.46 16.19 -13.21
N ASP A 296 10.98 16.66 -12.09
CA ASP A 296 12.01 15.95 -11.33
C ASP A 296 11.44 14.64 -10.78
N LEU A 297 10.23 14.67 -10.20
CA LEU A 297 9.51 13.47 -9.79
C LEU A 297 9.27 12.51 -10.97
N PHE A 298 8.88 13.04 -12.12
CA PHE A 298 8.58 12.21 -13.29
C PHE A 298 9.82 11.50 -13.84
N VAL A 299 10.93 12.23 -14.00
CA VAL A 299 12.21 11.69 -14.46
C VAL A 299 12.73 10.65 -13.48
N ASP A 300 12.66 10.91 -12.17
CA ASP A 300 13.08 9.96 -11.14
C ASP A 300 12.26 8.67 -11.18
N LEU A 301 10.93 8.78 -11.33
CA LEU A 301 10.04 7.63 -11.40
C LEU A 301 10.22 6.79 -12.67
N LEU A 302 10.33 7.43 -13.83
CA LEU A 302 10.59 6.73 -15.09
C LEU A 302 12.00 6.09 -15.09
N GLY A 303 13.03 6.83 -14.65
CA GLY A 303 14.38 6.29 -14.49
C GLY A 303 14.43 5.11 -13.51
N SER A 304 13.57 5.09 -12.48
CA SER A 304 13.48 3.96 -11.55
C SER A 304 13.07 2.64 -12.22
N MET A 305 12.47 2.67 -13.41
CA MET A 305 12.02 1.48 -14.12
C MET A 305 13.15 0.50 -14.41
N ARG A 306 14.36 0.98 -14.70
CA ARG A 306 15.55 0.12 -14.86
C ARG A 306 15.75 -0.77 -13.62
N LYS A 307 15.72 -0.17 -12.43
CA LYS A 307 15.87 -0.89 -11.15
C LYS A 307 14.69 -1.84 -10.87
N ARG A 308 13.47 -1.47 -11.28
CA ARG A 308 12.28 -2.35 -11.17
C ARG A 308 12.44 -3.61 -12.02
N PHE A 309 12.87 -3.47 -13.27
CA PHE A 309 13.09 -4.61 -14.16
C PHE A 309 14.30 -5.45 -13.77
N ASP A 310 15.36 -4.84 -13.24
CA ASP A 310 16.50 -5.60 -12.68
C ASP A 310 16.06 -6.46 -11.49
N ALA A 311 15.26 -5.89 -10.60
CA ALA A 311 14.69 -6.65 -9.49
C ALA A 311 13.75 -7.76 -9.98
N LEU A 312 12.97 -7.51 -11.04
CA LEU A 312 12.10 -8.50 -11.65
C LEU A 312 12.88 -9.67 -12.26
N ALA A 313 13.96 -9.38 -12.98
CA ALA A 313 14.87 -10.38 -13.55
C ALA A 313 15.50 -11.23 -12.44
N ALA A 314 15.96 -10.59 -11.35
CA ALA A 314 16.56 -11.27 -10.21
C ALA A 314 15.60 -12.27 -9.53
N VAL A 315 14.30 -11.97 -9.52
CA VAL A 315 13.26 -12.86 -8.95
C VAL A 315 12.56 -13.74 -10.00
N LYS A 316 13.05 -13.76 -11.25
CA LYS A 316 12.49 -14.55 -12.36
C LYS A 316 10.98 -14.38 -12.50
N GLY A 317 10.53 -13.13 -12.63
CA GLY A 317 9.12 -12.82 -12.85
C GLY A 317 8.23 -12.86 -11.59
N CYS A 318 8.75 -13.27 -10.43
CA CYS A 318 8.01 -13.25 -9.17
C CYS A 318 7.77 -11.81 -8.64
N HIS A 319 7.18 -11.69 -7.45
CA HIS A 319 6.91 -10.39 -6.85
C HIS A 319 8.18 -9.64 -6.48
N THR A 320 8.24 -8.36 -6.83
CA THR A 320 9.28 -7.45 -6.35
C THR A 320 8.83 -6.70 -5.09
N ASN A 321 9.68 -5.83 -4.55
CA ASN A 321 9.39 -4.97 -3.40
C ASN A 321 9.08 -3.52 -3.78
N PHE A 322 8.94 -3.26 -5.08
CA PHE A 322 8.53 -1.95 -5.59
C PHE A 322 7.02 -1.75 -5.45
#